data_AF-I9QGQ7-F1
#
_entry.id   AF-I9QGQ7-F1
#
_cell.length_a   1.000
_cell.length_b   1.000
_cell.length_c   1.000
_cell.angle_alpha   90.00
_cell.angle_beta   90.00
_cell.angle_gamma   90.00
#
_symmetry.space_group_name_H-M   'P 1'
#
loop_
_entity.id
_entity.type
_entity.pdbx_description
1 polymer ?
#
loop_
_entity_poly.entity_id
_entity_poly.type
_entity_poly.pdbx_seq_one_letter_code
_entity_poly.pdbx_strand_id
1 'polypeptide(L)'
;MADYVRYVFLWFYPSGVIGGNNKYGFFPSAGIAWRVEQEPFMQKIRMITNFKLRASYGVTGNQEIGNYQSLALLSKNNYIYDNNILMGFKEGIGNSDLKWERTHQIDLGFDLSLWDRLNITFDYYTRRTTDMLYNVPIPTTSGFSSILSNVGEVKNNGYEFTIGGRVIDRNFKLDISLNGSHNNNEITELYGDVTRIDGGTNAESGLTHNLVVGQPVNGVWGRKSLGIIRTQEQLNEYTSRIKSEQSQLGSEMYADLNMDGTINTQDYICYGSTEPKFFYGISINMKYKGFGLDIYGQGACDYASGTGGDAGVFTTGAGAYGYSNVSNFVLWADNNVGNSKYLIPSKDAYKEMWSESNPNGTRPRIGAKNAYLSDRTNANWSYFLIKNIQLSYEFKTRHIQSMQVYVNAQNYISFANHSGYNPINGDVSHPWAKIITLGINAKF
;
A
#
# COMPACT_ATOMS: atom_id res chain seq x y z
N MET A 1 -31.14 -8.57 33.96
CA MET A 1 -30.94 -9.57 32.90
C MET A 1 -29.87 -8.99 32.01
N ALA A 2 -28.72 -9.65 31.88
CA ALA A 2 -27.64 -9.14 31.04
C ALA A 2 -28.06 -9.24 29.58
N ASP A 3 -28.03 -8.12 28.86
CA ASP A 3 -28.42 -8.04 27.46
C ASP A 3 -27.20 -8.37 26.58
N TYR A 4 -27.22 -9.59 26.05
CA TYR A 4 -26.22 -10.07 25.11
C TYR A 4 -26.81 -10.10 23.71
N VAL A 5 -26.12 -9.52 22.74
CA VAL A 5 -26.45 -9.69 21.32
C VAL A 5 -25.54 -10.76 20.74
N ARG A 6 -26.14 -11.79 20.13
CA ARG A 6 -25.42 -12.90 19.50
C ARG A 6 -25.92 -13.08 18.08
N TYR A 7 -25.01 -13.36 17.15
CA TYR A 7 -25.37 -13.74 15.81
C TYR A 7 -24.49 -14.89 15.31
N VAL A 8 -25.07 -15.70 14.44
CA VAL A 8 -24.38 -16.77 13.71
C VAL A 8 -24.87 -16.71 12.27
N PHE A 9 -23.94 -16.70 11.32
CA PHE A 9 -24.25 -16.79 9.90
C PHE A 9 -23.48 -17.96 9.29
N LEU A 10 -24.16 -18.74 8.45
CA LEU A 10 -23.60 -19.87 7.72
C LEU A 10 -23.84 -19.64 6.23
N TRP A 11 -22.76 -19.53 5.47
CA TRP A 11 -22.83 -19.32 4.03
C TRP A 11 -22.29 -20.54 3.28
N PHE A 12 -23.02 -20.94 2.25
CA PHE A 12 -22.63 -21.98 1.30
C PHE A 12 -22.71 -21.40 -0.11
N TYR A 13 -21.57 -21.39 -0.82
CA TYR A 13 -21.49 -20.83 -2.17
C TYR A 13 -20.96 -21.85 -3.18
N PRO A 14 -21.64 -22.01 -4.33
CA PRO A 14 -21.09 -22.72 -5.47
C PRO A 14 -20.15 -21.82 -6.31
N SER A 15 -19.15 -22.44 -6.94
CA SER A 15 -18.24 -21.83 -7.90
C SER A 15 -18.41 -22.45 -9.29
N GLY A 16 -18.45 -21.61 -10.33
CA GLY A 16 -18.40 -22.04 -11.72
C GLY A 16 -17.00 -22.10 -12.32
N VAL A 17 -16.01 -21.52 -11.64
CA VAL A 17 -14.62 -21.41 -12.13
C VAL A 17 -13.67 -22.40 -11.43
N ILE A 18 -14.02 -22.86 -10.23
CA ILE A 18 -13.31 -23.92 -9.52
C ILE A 18 -13.84 -25.28 -9.97
N GLY A 19 -12.92 -26.18 -10.33
CA GLY A 19 -13.23 -27.51 -10.87
C GLY A 19 -13.41 -28.60 -9.79
N GLY A 20 -13.78 -29.80 -10.25
CA GLY A 20 -13.71 -31.02 -9.44
C GLY A 20 -14.58 -31.04 -8.18
N ASN A 21 -14.01 -31.58 -7.10
CA ASN A 21 -14.68 -31.78 -5.80
C ASN A 21 -14.75 -30.50 -4.94
N ASN A 22 -14.15 -29.39 -5.38
CA ASN A 22 -14.01 -28.17 -4.59
C ASN A 22 -14.97 -27.05 -5.01
N LYS A 23 -15.98 -27.37 -5.84
CA LYS A 23 -16.97 -26.42 -6.35
C LYS A 23 -17.75 -25.68 -5.28
N TYR A 24 -17.91 -26.27 -4.10
CA TYR A 24 -18.68 -25.66 -3.01
C TYR A 24 -17.76 -25.21 -1.88
N GLY A 25 -17.91 -23.95 -1.46
CA GLY A 25 -17.26 -23.38 -0.31
C GLY A 25 -18.22 -23.20 0.86
N PHE A 26 -17.82 -23.64 2.05
CA PHE A 26 -18.51 -23.39 3.32
C PHE A 26 -17.74 -22.34 4.14
N PHE A 27 -18.46 -21.30 4.59
CA PHE A 27 -17.90 -20.08 5.18
C PHE A 27 -18.72 -19.66 6.41
N PRO A 28 -18.44 -20.24 7.59
CA PRO A 28 -19.14 -19.90 8.81
C PRO A 28 -18.63 -18.59 9.41
N SER A 29 -19.52 -17.89 10.13
CA SER A 29 -19.16 -16.77 10.99
C SER A 29 -20.04 -16.70 12.23
N ALA A 30 -19.47 -16.22 13.32
CA ALA A 30 -20.16 -16.02 14.58
C ALA A 30 -19.64 -14.75 15.26
N GLY A 31 -20.52 -14.06 15.97
CA GLY A 31 -20.14 -12.89 16.74
C GLY A 31 -20.98 -12.73 17.99
N ILE A 32 -20.34 -12.13 18.99
CA ILE A 32 -20.94 -11.78 20.27
C ILE A 32 -20.66 -10.32 20.57
N ALA A 33 -21.67 -9.64 21.09
CA ALA A 33 -21.52 -8.32 21.65
C ALA A 33 -22.15 -8.27 23.05
N TRP A 34 -21.43 -7.65 23.98
CA TRP A 34 -21.86 -7.44 25.34
C TRP A 34 -22.01 -5.94 25.60
N ARG A 35 -23.23 -5.53 25.94
CA ARG A 35 -23.56 -4.16 26.34
C ARG A 35 -23.28 -3.99 27.82
N VAL A 36 -22.01 -3.70 28.14
CA VAL A 36 -21.55 -3.59 29.52
C VAL A 36 -22.24 -2.42 30.22
N GLU A 37 -22.65 -1.37 29.48
CA GLU A 37 -23.37 -0.22 30.03
C GLU A 37 -24.71 -0.58 30.66
N GLN A 38 -25.31 -1.69 30.23
CA GLN A 38 -26.62 -2.14 30.72
C GLN A 38 -26.50 -2.95 32.02
N GLU A 39 -25.29 -3.31 32.46
CA GLU A 39 -25.08 -4.06 33.69
C GLU A 39 -25.28 -3.21 34.96
N PRO A 40 -25.88 -3.76 36.05
CA PRO A 40 -26.18 -3.00 37.27
C PRO A 40 -24.97 -2.29 37.91
N PHE A 41 -23.76 -2.82 37.73
CA PHE A 41 -22.54 -2.22 38.26
C PHE A 41 -22.07 -1.01 37.44
N MET A 42 -22.32 -0.98 36.11
CA MET A 42 -21.96 0.13 35.23
C MET A 42 -22.99 1.25 35.22
N GLN A 43 -24.27 0.94 35.42
CA GLN A 43 -25.36 1.93 35.41
C GLN A 43 -25.18 3.09 36.40
N LYS A 44 -24.34 2.91 37.43
CA LYS A 44 -24.01 3.98 38.39
C LYS A 44 -23.07 5.04 37.80
N ILE A 45 -22.36 4.73 36.72
CA ILE A 45 -21.35 5.58 36.09
C ILE A 45 -22.01 6.41 34.97
N ARG A 46 -22.63 7.55 35.34
CA ARG A 46 -23.34 8.44 34.40
C ARG A 46 -22.47 9.04 33.28
N MET A 47 -21.15 9.02 33.45
CA MET A 47 -20.21 9.50 32.44
C MET A 47 -20.18 8.58 31.21
N ILE A 48 -20.40 7.28 31.38
CA ILE A 48 -20.39 6.29 30.31
C ILE A 48 -21.83 6.12 29.82
N THR A 49 -22.12 6.59 28.61
CA THR A 49 -23.48 6.53 28.05
C THR A 49 -23.69 5.33 27.12
N ASN A 50 -22.60 4.75 26.62
CA ASN A 50 -22.60 3.48 25.89
C ASN A 50 -21.24 2.80 26.09
N PHE A 51 -21.22 1.49 26.34
CA PHE A 51 -19.98 0.72 26.40
C PHE A 51 -20.21 -0.73 25.99
N LYS A 52 -19.91 -1.01 24.73
CA LYS A 52 -20.16 -2.31 24.11
C LYS A 52 -18.84 -2.99 23.76
N LEU A 53 -18.64 -4.20 24.24
CA LEU A 53 -17.55 -5.09 23.83
C LEU A 53 -18.02 -5.97 22.67
N ARG A 54 -17.16 -6.19 21.68
CA ARG A 54 -17.44 -6.98 20.47
C ARG A 54 -16.32 -8.02 20.27
N ALA A 55 -16.71 -9.23 19.92
CA ALA A 55 -15.81 -10.26 19.43
C ALA A 55 -16.47 -11.02 18.29
N SER A 56 -15.75 -11.26 17.20
CA SER A 56 -16.25 -12.05 16.09
C SER A 56 -15.16 -12.92 15.47
N TYR A 57 -15.61 -14.04 14.90
CA TYR A 57 -14.81 -14.92 14.08
C TYR A 57 -15.57 -15.23 12.80
N GLY A 58 -14.90 -15.14 11.66
CA GLY A 58 -15.50 -15.42 10.37
C GLY A 58 -14.50 -16.01 9.40
N VAL A 59 -15.00 -16.84 8.49
CA VAL A 59 -14.25 -17.33 7.34
C VAL A 59 -14.88 -16.73 6.10
N THR A 60 -14.08 -16.13 5.22
CA THR A 60 -14.52 -15.70 3.88
C THR A 60 -13.76 -16.46 2.81
N GLY A 61 -14.35 -16.58 1.63
CA GLY A 61 -13.77 -17.26 0.49
C GLY A 61 -13.54 -16.34 -0.69
N ASN A 62 -12.41 -16.48 -1.36
CA ASN A 62 -12.15 -15.86 -2.64
C ASN A 62 -12.04 -16.94 -3.74
N GLN A 63 -12.61 -16.64 -4.91
CA GLN A 63 -12.61 -17.50 -6.09
C GLN A 63 -12.29 -16.73 -7.38
N GLU A 64 -11.74 -15.51 -7.27
CA GLU A 64 -11.39 -14.66 -8.42
C GLU A 64 -10.19 -15.23 -9.20
N ILE A 65 -10.38 -16.41 -9.79
CA ILE A 65 -9.53 -16.99 -10.82
C ILE A 65 -10.14 -16.74 -12.18
N GLY A 66 -9.28 -16.61 -13.20
CA GLY A 66 -9.72 -16.59 -14.58
C GLY A 66 -10.58 -17.81 -14.93
N ASN A 67 -11.44 -17.67 -15.93
CA ASN A 67 -12.30 -18.77 -16.37
C ASN A 67 -11.46 -19.97 -16.84
N TYR A 68 -11.95 -21.17 -16.55
CA TYR A 68 -11.42 -22.45 -17.04
C TYR A 68 -9.97 -22.78 -16.60
N GLN A 69 -9.42 -22.09 -15.60
CA GLN A 69 -8.08 -22.38 -15.07
C GLN A 69 -7.97 -23.79 -14.44
N SER A 70 -9.11 -24.38 -14.08
CA SER A 70 -9.17 -25.78 -13.62
C SER A 70 -9.15 -26.82 -14.76
N LEU A 71 -9.19 -26.39 -16.02
CA LEU A 71 -9.26 -27.25 -17.20
C LEU A 71 -8.00 -27.13 -18.05
N ALA A 72 -7.61 -28.22 -18.70
CA ALA A 72 -6.58 -28.21 -19.73
C ALA A 72 -7.18 -27.59 -21.01
N LEU A 73 -6.82 -26.35 -21.32
CA LEU A 73 -7.29 -25.65 -22.52
C LEU A 73 -6.34 -25.86 -23.70
N LEU A 74 -6.89 -25.95 -24.91
CA LEU A 74 -6.09 -25.92 -26.13
C LEU A 74 -5.70 -24.47 -26.48
N SER A 75 -4.42 -24.24 -26.75
CA SER A 75 -3.89 -22.97 -27.23
C SER A 75 -3.24 -23.15 -28.61
N LYS A 76 -3.40 -22.15 -29.49
CA LYS A 76 -2.76 -22.18 -30.81
C LYS A 76 -1.25 -22.19 -30.64
N ASN A 77 -0.57 -23.10 -31.32
CA ASN A 77 0.88 -23.11 -31.39
C ASN A 77 1.33 -23.55 -32.78
N ASN A 78 2.42 -22.97 -33.25
CA ASN A 78 2.97 -23.33 -34.54
C ASN A 78 3.83 -24.58 -34.41
N TYR A 79 3.78 -25.46 -35.40
CA TYR A 79 4.71 -26.58 -35.53
C TYR A 79 5.25 -26.63 -36.97
N ILE A 80 6.45 -27.19 -37.12
CA ILE A 80 7.10 -27.32 -38.42
C ILE A 80 6.77 -28.69 -38.99
N TYR A 81 6.21 -28.72 -40.19
CA TYR A 81 5.96 -29.95 -40.96
C TYR A 81 6.37 -29.70 -42.41
N ASP A 82 7.17 -30.60 -42.98
CA ASP A 82 7.74 -30.46 -44.33
C ASP A 82 8.28 -29.05 -44.64
N ASN A 83 9.13 -28.53 -43.74
CA ASN A 83 9.78 -27.21 -43.85
C ASN A 83 8.82 -26.00 -43.88
N ASN A 84 7.53 -26.20 -43.58
CA ASN A 84 6.53 -25.15 -43.51
C ASN A 84 6.05 -24.97 -42.06
N ILE A 85 5.76 -23.72 -41.69
CA ILE A 85 5.14 -23.39 -40.40
C ILE A 85 3.64 -23.58 -40.53
N LEU A 86 3.08 -24.57 -39.83
CA LEU A 86 1.65 -24.81 -39.75
C LEU A 86 1.11 -24.41 -38.37
N MET A 87 -0.11 -23.88 -38.34
CA MET A 87 -0.82 -23.59 -37.10
C MET A 87 -1.45 -24.88 -36.57
N GLY A 88 -1.05 -25.31 -35.37
CA GLY A 88 -1.63 -26.40 -34.62
C GLY A 88 -2.19 -25.95 -33.27
N PHE A 89 -2.52 -26.91 -32.42
CA PHE A 89 -2.96 -26.68 -31.04
C PHE A 89 -2.10 -27.49 -30.08
N LYS A 90 -1.66 -26.86 -28.99
CA LYS A 90 -1.08 -27.54 -27.83
C LYS A 90 -2.06 -27.50 -26.67
N GLU A 91 -2.12 -28.58 -25.91
CA GLU A 91 -2.87 -28.62 -24.66
C GLU A 91 -2.09 -27.88 -23.57
N GLY A 92 -2.78 -27.07 -22.78
CA GLY A 92 -2.28 -26.46 -21.55
C GLY A 92 -2.41 -27.42 -20.37
N ILE A 93 -1.81 -27.07 -19.24
CA ILE A 93 -1.99 -27.82 -17.99
C ILE A 93 -3.11 -27.19 -17.17
N GLY A 94 -4.12 -27.99 -16.82
CA GLY A 94 -5.18 -27.59 -15.89
C GLY A 94 -4.95 -28.20 -14.52
N ASN A 95 -5.46 -27.55 -13.47
CA ASN A 95 -5.42 -28.08 -12.12
C ASN A 95 -6.85 -28.36 -11.60
N SER A 96 -7.25 -29.63 -11.59
CA SER A 96 -8.58 -30.03 -11.09
C SER A 96 -8.73 -29.93 -9.57
N ASP A 97 -7.62 -29.79 -8.86
CA ASP A 97 -7.56 -29.73 -7.40
C ASP A 97 -7.59 -28.30 -6.86
N LEU A 98 -7.80 -27.30 -7.72
CA LEU A 98 -7.98 -25.91 -7.31
C LEU A 98 -9.10 -25.80 -6.26
N LYS A 99 -8.89 -24.92 -5.28
CA LYS A 99 -9.76 -24.64 -4.15
C LYS A 99 -9.99 -23.15 -4.01
N TRP A 100 -10.95 -22.80 -3.17
CA TRP A 100 -11.16 -21.43 -2.71
C TRP A 100 -9.99 -20.98 -1.84
N GLU A 101 -9.51 -19.75 -2.02
CA GLU A 101 -8.65 -19.11 -1.01
C GLU A 101 -9.53 -18.79 0.20
N ARG A 102 -9.02 -19.04 1.41
CA ARG A 102 -9.81 -18.89 2.64
C ARG A 102 -9.16 -17.86 3.54
N THR A 103 -9.93 -16.85 3.93
CA THR A 103 -9.48 -15.86 4.91
C THR A 103 -10.18 -16.09 6.24
N HIS A 104 -9.42 -16.49 7.24
CA HIS A 104 -9.86 -16.62 8.62
C HIS A 104 -9.64 -15.30 9.35
N GLN A 105 -10.69 -14.69 9.85
CA GLN A 105 -10.63 -13.42 10.56
C GLN A 105 -11.12 -13.57 11.99
N ILE A 106 -10.33 -13.08 12.94
CA ILE A 106 -10.75 -12.77 14.30
C ILE A 106 -10.75 -11.25 14.44
N ASP A 107 -11.80 -10.71 15.06
CA ASP A 107 -11.98 -9.29 15.31
C ASP A 107 -12.42 -9.09 16.76
N LEU A 108 -11.71 -8.24 17.49
CA LEU A 108 -11.97 -7.89 18.88
C LEU A 108 -12.05 -6.38 18.98
N GLY A 109 -13.15 -5.85 19.49
CA GLY A 109 -13.34 -4.39 19.51
C GLY A 109 -14.18 -3.92 20.68
N PHE A 110 -14.18 -2.60 20.87
CA PHE A 110 -15.10 -1.93 21.78
C PHE A 110 -15.61 -0.62 21.19
N ASP A 111 -16.82 -0.26 21.60
CA ASP A 111 -17.43 1.03 21.34
C ASP A 111 -17.73 1.70 22.69
N LEU A 112 -17.16 2.87 22.92
CA LEU A 112 -17.32 3.66 24.13
C LEU A 112 -17.87 5.04 23.78
N SER A 113 -18.95 5.45 24.44
CA SER A 113 -19.47 6.81 24.38
C SER A 113 -19.45 7.44 25.77
N LEU A 114 -18.88 8.65 25.86
CA LEU A 114 -18.77 9.43 27.08
C LEU A 114 -19.59 10.72 26.96
N TRP A 115 -20.46 10.96 27.94
CA TRP A 115 -21.37 12.11 28.03
C TRP A 115 -22.21 12.38 26.77
N ASP A 116 -22.44 11.37 25.91
CA ASP A 116 -23.04 11.51 24.57
C ASP A 116 -22.33 12.52 23.65
N ARG A 117 -21.05 12.80 23.94
CA ARG A 117 -20.25 13.81 23.23
C ARG A 117 -18.95 13.29 22.67
N LEU A 118 -18.33 12.30 23.31
CA LEU A 118 -17.09 11.69 22.83
C LEU A 118 -17.34 10.21 22.55
N ASN A 119 -17.14 9.79 21.32
CA ASN A 119 -17.24 8.41 20.86
C ASN A 119 -15.85 7.89 20.53
N ILE A 120 -15.54 6.70 21.03
CA ILE A 120 -14.29 6.00 20.77
C ILE A 120 -14.67 4.60 20.31
N THR A 121 -14.26 4.24 19.11
CA THR A 121 -14.32 2.88 18.59
C THR A 121 -12.90 2.40 18.39
N PHE A 122 -12.63 1.17 18.82
CA PHE A 122 -11.36 0.49 18.61
C PHE A 122 -11.64 -0.93 18.19
N ASP A 123 -10.92 -1.39 17.18
CA ASP A 123 -11.00 -2.75 16.66
C ASP A 123 -9.56 -3.28 16.50
N TYR A 124 -9.30 -4.50 16.94
CA TYR A 124 -8.07 -5.24 16.69
C TYR A 124 -8.44 -6.49 15.91
N TYR A 125 -7.76 -6.71 14.79
CA TYR A 125 -8.04 -7.84 13.92
C TYR A 125 -6.78 -8.65 13.61
N THR A 126 -7.00 -9.94 13.35
CA THR A 126 -6.04 -10.80 12.67
C THR A 126 -6.77 -11.54 11.56
N ARG A 127 -6.21 -11.46 10.36
CA ARG A 127 -6.65 -12.12 9.14
C ARG A 127 -5.54 -13.07 8.69
N ARG A 128 -5.89 -14.31 8.41
CA ARG A 128 -4.98 -15.33 7.88
C ARG A 128 -5.60 -15.88 6.61
N THR A 129 -4.98 -15.58 5.47
CA THR A 129 -5.40 -16.04 4.16
C THR A 129 -4.57 -17.26 3.77
N THR A 130 -5.22 -18.41 3.65
CA THR A 130 -4.61 -19.69 3.26
C THR A 130 -5.05 -20.06 1.84
N ASP A 131 -4.34 -21.03 1.26
CA ASP A 131 -4.67 -21.59 -0.05
C ASP A 131 -4.62 -20.53 -1.16
N MET A 132 -3.70 -19.57 -1.06
CA MET A 132 -3.57 -18.49 -2.06
C MET A 132 -3.21 -19.05 -3.43
N LEU A 133 -3.64 -18.41 -4.50
CA LEU A 133 -3.43 -18.92 -5.86
C LEU A 133 -2.15 -18.35 -6.46
N TYR A 134 -1.20 -19.22 -6.78
CA TYR A 134 0.08 -18.84 -7.38
C TYR A 134 0.51 -19.82 -8.48
N ASN A 135 1.20 -19.30 -9.51
CA ASN A 135 1.79 -20.13 -10.55
C ASN A 135 3.10 -20.74 -10.05
N VAL A 136 3.04 -22.01 -9.66
CA VAL A 136 4.18 -22.75 -9.12
C VAL A 136 4.99 -23.32 -10.27
N PRO A 137 6.33 -23.13 -10.31
CA PRO A 137 7.17 -23.77 -11.31
C PRO A 137 7.15 -25.29 -11.14
N ILE A 138 7.07 -26.02 -12.24
CA ILE A 138 7.08 -27.49 -12.26
C ILE A 138 8.19 -28.00 -13.19
N PRO A 139 8.71 -29.22 -12.97
CA PRO A 139 9.75 -29.79 -13.83
C PRO A 139 9.32 -29.79 -15.30
N THR A 140 10.18 -29.23 -16.17
CA THR A 140 9.91 -29.11 -17.61
C THR A 140 9.83 -30.46 -18.32
N THR A 141 10.27 -31.55 -17.68
CA THR A 141 10.02 -32.94 -18.13
C THR A 141 8.54 -33.27 -18.26
N SER A 142 7.66 -32.54 -17.56
CA SER A 142 6.20 -32.61 -17.71
C SER A 142 5.67 -32.03 -19.04
N GLY A 143 6.51 -31.32 -19.79
CA GLY A 143 6.10 -30.54 -20.97
C GLY A 143 5.60 -29.13 -20.65
N PHE A 144 5.56 -28.74 -19.37
CA PHE A 144 5.08 -27.44 -18.89
C PHE A 144 6.09 -26.81 -17.93
N SER A 145 6.07 -25.48 -17.80
CA SER A 145 6.99 -24.72 -16.93
C SER A 145 6.39 -24.32 -15.59
N SER A 146 5.05 -24.25 -15.49
CA SER A 146 4.34 -23.87 -14.27
C SER A 146 2.89 -24.38 -14.29
N ILE A 147 2.27 -24.46 -13.11
CA ILE A 147 0.85 -24.73 -12.93
C ILE A 147 0.27 -23.81 -11.85
N LEU A 148 -0.97 -23.34 -12.05
CA LEU A 148 -1.69 -22.58 -11.02
C LEU A 148 -2.09 -23.54 -9.90
N SER A 149 -1.72 -23.22 -8.67
CA SER A 149 -2.00 -24.04 -7.49
C SER A 149 -2.34 -23.18 -6.28
N ASN A 150 -3.12 -23.73 -5.37
CA ASN A 150 -3.34 -23.15 -4.04
C ASN A 150 -2.11 -23.40 -3.18
N VAL A 151 -1.27 -22.39 -3.01
CA VAL A 151 -0.03 -22.42 -2.24
C VAL A 151 0.19 -21.12 -1.49
N GLY A 152 0.88 -21.23 -0.36
CA GLY A 152 1.29 -20.09 0.43
C GLY A 152 0.18 -19.51 1.30
N GLU A 153 0.64 -18.63 2.18
CA GLU A 153 -0.17 -18.09 3.26
C GLU A 153 0.30 -16.68 3.59
N VAL A 154 -0.67 -15.81 3.84
CA VAL A 154 -0.43 -14.42 4.23
C VAL A 154 -1.22 -14.11 5.50
N LYS A 155 -0.56 -13.39 6.39
CA LYS A 155 -1.15 -12.88 7.63
C LYS A 155 -1.20 -11.36 7.59
N ASN A 156 -2.37 -10.82 7.89
CA ASN A 156 -2.59 -9.41 8.16
C ASN A 156 -3.05 -9.25 9.60
N ASN A 157 -2.37 -8.44 10.39
CA ASN A 157 -2.86 -8.06 11.71
C ASN A 157 -2.77 -6.56 11.91
N GLY A 158 -3.69 -6.02 12.67
CA GLY A 158 -3.85 -4.59 12.72
C GLY A 158 -4.81 -4.13 13.79
N TYR A 159 -4.83 -2.82 13.96
CA TYR A 159 -5.82 -2.16 14.78
C TYR A 159 -6.35 -0.94 14.06
N GLU A 160 -7.61 -0.65 14.29
CA GLU A 160 -8.31 0.51 13.78
C GLU A 160 -8.91 1.26 14.96
N PHE A 161 -8.90 2.58 14.89
CA PHE A 161 -9.56 3.39 15.89
C PHE A 161 -10.24 4.58 15.25
N THR A 162 -11.33 5.01 15.87
CA THR A 162 -12.01 6.26 15.56
C THR A 162 -12.34 6.97 16.86
N ILE A 163 -11.97 8.24 16.94
CA ILE A 163 -12.29 9.11 18.07
C ILE A 163 -13.07 10.30 17.51
N GLY A 164 -14.34 10.43 17.88
CA GLY A 164 -15.23 11.49 17.41
C GLY A 164 -15.80 12.27 18.57
N GLY A 165 -15.69 13.60 18.54
CA GLY A 165 -16.09 14.48 19.63
C GLY A 165 -16.92 15.67 19.17
N ARG A 166 -18.08 15.88 19.80
CA ARG A 166 -18.78 17.17 19.78
C ARG A 166 -18.12 18.13 20.77
N VAL A 167 -17.05 18.78 20.34
CA VAL A 167 -16.19 19.63 21.17
C VAL A 167 -16.92 20.87 21.69
N ILE A 168 -17.69 21.54 20.82
CA ILE A 168 -18.51 22.69 21.20
C ILE A 168 -19.93 22.47 20.66
N ASP A 169 -20.93 22.63 21.53
CA ASP A 169 -22.36 22.53 21.16
C ASP A 169 -23.13 23.73 21.70
N ARG A 170 -22.89 24.89 21.11
CA ARG A 170 -23.59 26.14 21.44
C ARG A 170 -23.96 26.86 20.14
N ASN A 171 -24.00 28.19 20.15
CA ASN A 171 -24.17 29.02 18.95
C ASN A 171 -23.10 28.74 17.90
N PHE A 172 -21.88 28.43 18.36
CA PHE A 172 -20.83 27.81 17.56
C PHE A 172 -20.84 26.31 17.83
N LYS A 173 -20.90 25.51 16.77
CA LYS A 173 -20.80 24.05 16.85
C LYS A 173 -19.48 23.61 16.22
N LEU A 174 -18.78 22.72 16.92
CA LEU A 174 -17.51 22.15 16.48
C LEU A 174 -17.52 20.66 16.77
N ASP A 175 -17.45 19.88 15.70
CA ASP A 175 -17.27 18.44 15.74
C ASP A 175 -15.91 18.10 15.13
N ILE A 176 -15.12 17.30 15.85
CA ILE A 176 -13.82 16.81 15.39
C ILE A 176 -13.85 15.29 15.43
N SER A 177 -13.41 14.65 14.35
CA SER A 177 -13.22 13.21 14.30
C SER A 177 -11.83 12.88 13.79
N LEU A 178 -11.17 11.94 14.47
CA LEU A 178 -9.90 11.36 14.12
C LEU A 178 -10.13 9.88 13.84
N ASN A 179 -9.48 9.35 12.82
CA ASN A 179 -9.41 7.91 12.58
C ASN A 179 -7.96 7.51 12.29
N GLY A 180 -7.64 6.26 12.56
CA GLY A 180 -6.38 5.67 12.15
C GLY A 180 -6.47 4.17 12.06
N SER A 181 -5.67 3.59 11.18
CA SER A 181 -5.54 2.15 11.01
C SER A 181 -4.07 1.77 10.84
N HIS A 182 -3.66 0.75 11.58
CA HIS A 182 -2.36 0.11 11.42
C HIS A 182 -2.56 -1.29 10.87
N ASN A 183 -1.78 -1.68 9.86
CA ASN A 183 -1.80 -3.02 9.31
C ASN A 183 -0.38 -3.53 9.03
N ASN A 184 -0.04 -4.68 9.60
CA ASN A 184 1.16 -5.42 9.28
C ASN A 184 0.80 -6.61 8.38
N ASN A 185 1.39 -6.64 7.20
CA ASN A 185 1.26 -7.73 6.23
C ASN A 185 2.54 -8.58 6.24
N GLU A 186 2.39 -9.90 6.24
CA GLU A 186 3.49 -10.85 6.31
C GLU A 186 3.15 -12.11 5.52
N ILE A 187 4.06 -12.56 4.66
CA ILE A 187 4.02 -13.89 4.06
C ILE A 187 4.46 -14.90 5.12
N THR A 188 3.58 -15.83 5.49
CA THR A 188 3.89 -16.86 6.49
C THR A 188 4.30 -18.19 5.85
N GLU A 189 3.91 -18.45 4.61
CA GLU A 189 4.23 -19.68 3.88
C GLU A 189 4.27 -19.42 2.36
N LEU A 190 5.10 -20.17 1.63
CA LEU A 190 5.10 -20.26 0.16
C LEU A 190 4.88 -21.72 -0.27
N TYR A 191 5.15 -22.10 -1.51
CA TYR A 191 4.96 -23.49 -1.96
C TYR A 191 6.11 -24.41 -1.50
N GLY A 192 5.76 -25.58 -0.96
CA GLY A 192 6.75 -26.56 -0.48
C GLY A 192 7.67 -25.97 0.59
N ASP A 193 8.97 -26.26 0.49
CA ASP A 193 9.99 -25.72 1.41
C ASP A 193 10.61 -24.40 0.92
N VAL A 194 10.01 -23.75 -0.09
CA VAL A 194 10.52 -22.48 -0.63
C VAL A 194 10.30 -21.37 0.38
N THR A 195 11.36 -20.62 0.70
CA THR A 195 11.28 -19.47 1.61
C THR A 195 11.42 -18.13 0.89
N ARG A 196 11.78 -18.16 -0.39
CA ARG A 196 12.01 -16.97 -1.23
C ARG A 196 11.73 -17.25 -2.70
N ILE A 197 11.00 -16.34 -3.33
CA ILE A 197 10.80 -16.27 -4.77
C ILE A 197 11.24 -14.87 -5.23
N ASP A 198 12.26 -14.83 -6.07
CA ASP A 198 12.73 -13.58 -6.66
C ASP A 198 11.80 -13.17 -7.82
N GLY A 199 11.22 -11.97 -7.77
CA GLY A 199 10.24 -11.49 -8.75
C GLY A 199 10.85 -10.95 -10.06
N GLY A 200 12.10 -11.29 -10.35
CA GLY A 200 12.86 -10.75 -11.48
C GLY A 200 13.36 -9.33 -11.24
N THR A 201 14.58 -9.03 -11.69
CA THR A 201 15.26 -7.76 -11.41
C THR A 201 15.23 -6.83 -12.61
N ASN A 202 14.87 -5.57 -12.40
CA ASN A 202 15.33 -4.48 -13.27
C ASN A 202 16.68 -4.01 -12.71
N ALA A 203 17.77 -4.72 -13.07
CA ALA A 203 19.13 -4.45 -12.58
C ALA A 203 19.55 -2.98 -12.73
N GLU A 204 19.01 -2.27 -13.74
CA GLU A 204 19.27 -0.84 -14.00
C GLU A 204 18.58 0.11 -13.01
N SER A 205 17.38 -0.23 -12.50
CA SER A 205 16.61 0.62 -11.57
C SER A 205 17.05 0.50 -10.11
N GLY A 206 17.75 -0.58 -9.76
CA GLY A 206 18.27 -0.77 -8.40
C GLY A 206 17.26 -1.32 -7.38
N LEU A 207 16.02 -1.63 -7.78
CA LEU A 207 14.98 -2.22 -6.94
C LEU A 207 14.49 -3.56 -7.49
N THR A 208 13.92 -4.39 -6.62
CA THR A 208 13.25 -5.64 -6.98
C THR A 208 12.05 -5.88 -6.07
N HIS A 209 11.21 -6.82 -6.49
CA HIS A 209 10.10 -7.33 -5.71
C HIS A 209 10.35 -8.81 -5.45
N ASN A 210 10.47 -9.21 -4.19
CA ASN A 210 10.68 -10.61 -3.84
C ASN A 210 9.64 -11.02 -2.81
N LEU A 211 9.07 -12.21 -3.01
CA LEU A 211 8.21 -12.84 -2.02
C LEU A 211 9.12 -13.62 -1.07
N VAL A 212 9.15 -13.25 0.20
CA VAL A 212 10.02 -13.89 1.20
C VAL A 212 9.20 -14.14 2.46
N VAL A 213 9.30 -15.35 3.02
CA VAL A 213 8.64 -15.69 4.28
C VAL A 213 9.15 -14.75 5.39
N GLY A 214 8.23 -14.18 6.16
CA GLY A 214 8.49 -13.18 7.19
C GLY A 214 8.55 -11.73 6.66
N GLN A 215 8.31 -11.50 5.37
CA GLN A 215 8.31 -10.17 4.74
C GLN A 215 6.93 -9.82 4.17
N PRO A 216 6.60 -8.53 3.99
CA PRO A 216 5.34 -8.14 3.37
C PRO A 216 5.23 -8.61 1.93
N VAL A 217 4.01 -8.95 1.51
CA VAL A 217 3.67 -9.36 0.14
C VAL A 217 4.12 -8.32 -0.85
N ASN A 218 3.85 -7.04 -0.58
CA ASN A 218 4.22 -5.89 -1.42
C ASN A 218 5.57 -5.25 -1.04
N GLY A 219 6.50 -6.08 -0.54
CA GLY A 219 7.83 -5.67 -0.12
C GLY A 219 8.67 -5.05 -1.23
N VAL A 220 9.35 -3.96 -0.89
CA VAL A 220 10.29 -3.26 -1.77
C VAL A 220 11.71 -3.58 -1.32
N TRP A 221 12.49 -4.13 -2.25
CA TRP A 221 13.85 -4.56 -2.00
C TRP A 221 14.83 -3.72 -2.80
N GLY A 222 15.91 -3.29 -2.17
CA GLY A 222 16.96 -2.54 -2.83
C GLY A 222 18.17 -2.35 -1.94
N ARG A 223 19.11 -1.52 -2.40
CA ARG A 223 20.37 -1.28 -1.69
C ARG A 223 20.12 -0.52 -0.39
N LYS A 224 20.96 -0.80 0.61
CA LYS A 224 21.04 -0.02 1.84
C LYS A 224 22.05 1.11 1.66
N SER A 225 21.60 2.36 1.75
CA SER A 225 22.46 3.55 1.70
C SER A 225 23.24 3.69 3.01
N LEU A 226 24.54 3.98 2.89
CA LEU A 226 25.40 4.42 3.99
C LEU A 226 25.57 5.95 3.99
N GLY A 227 24.82 6.66 3.14
CA GLY A 227 24.89 8.10 2.98
C GLY A 227 25.87 8.55 1.91
N ILE A 228 26.17 9.85 1.91
CA ILE A 228 27.03 10.50 0.91
C ILE A 228 28.46 10.55 1.43
N ILE A 229 29.44 10.26 0.56
CA ILE A 229 30.87 10.43 0.84
C ILE A 229 31.18 11.92 1.01
N ARG A 230 31.57 12.34 2.22
CA ARG A 230 31.87 13.75 2.54
C ARG A 230 33.35 14.02 2.73
N THR A 231 34.13 13.02 3.13
CA THR A 231 35.57 13.19 3.41
C THR A 231 36.43 12.23 2.60
N GLN A 232 37.71 12.56 2.46
CA GLN A 232 38.66 11.73 1.73
C GLN A 232 38.91 10.39 2.43
N GLU A 233 38.83 10.36 3.76
CA GLU A 233 38.94 9.14 4.56
C GLU A 233 37.79 8.18 4.24
N GLN A 234 36.55 8.69 4.18
CA GLN A 234 35.39 7.89 3.77
C GLN A 234 35.53 7.35 2.35
N LEU A 235 36.04 8.18 1.43
CA LEU A 235 36.27 7.76 0.05
C LEU A 235 37.30 6.63 -0.02
N ASN A 236 38.43 6.78 0.66
CA ASN A 236 39.51 5.80 0.69
C ASN A 236 39.05 4.49 1.34
N GLU A 237 38.31 4.58 2.46
CA GLU A 237 37.74 3.40 3.11
C GLU A 237 36.77 2.68 2.19
N TYR A 238 35.84 3.40 1.57
CA TYR A 238 34.82 2.80 0.70
C TYR A 238 35.44 2.11 -0.51
N THR A 239 36.34 2.81 -1.23
CA THR A 239 37.01 2.29 -2.43
C THR A 239 38.02 1.19 -2.14
N SER A 240 38.53 1.08 -0.90
CA SER A 240 39.37 -0.06 -0.50
C SER A 240 38.60 -1.38 -0.43
N ARG A 241 37.29 -1.31 -0.17
CA ARG A 241 36.40 -2.47 -0.04
C ARG A 241 35.67 -2.76 -1.35
N ILE A 242 35.13 -1.71 -1.98
CA ILE A 242 34.30 -1.80 -3.18
C ILE A 242 35.16 -1.54 -4.42
N LYS A 243 35.44 -2.60 -5.18
CA LYS A 243 36.42 -2.56 -6.30
C LYS A 243 35.81 -2.13 -7.64
N SER A 244 34.49 -2.21 -7.78
CA SER A 244 33.76 -2.03 -9.05
C SER A 244 33.23 -0.61 -9.27
N GLU A 245 33.34 0.30 -8.30
CA GLU A 245 32.71 1.62 -8.37
C GLU A 245 33.71 2.78 -8.49
N GLN A 246 33.51 3.64 -9.50
CA GLN A 246 34.23 4.91 -9.65
C GLN A 246 33.64 5.97 -8.71
N SER A 247 33.74 5.74 -7.40
CA SER A 247 33.24 6.65 -6.37
C SER A 247 34.16 7.86 -6.21
N GLN A 248 33.57 9.00 -5.85
CA GLN A 248 34.28 10.26 -5.58
C GLN A 248 33.64 10.96 -4.39
N LEU A 249 34.27 12.03 -3.88
CA LEU A 249 33.61 12.90 -2.90
C LEU A 249 32.26 13.36 -3.46
N GLY A 250 31.20 13.26 -2.67
CA GLY A 250 29.82 13.53 -3.06
C GLY A 250 29.08 12.36 -3.73
N SER A 251 29.72 11.20 -3.96
CA SER A 251 29.03 9.96 -4.37
C SER A 251 28.23 9.37 -3.21
N GLU A 252 27.20 8.57 -3.52
CA GLU A 252 26.50 7.77 -2.52
C GLU A 252 27.28 6.48 -2.21
N MET A 253 27.21 6.02 -0.97
CA MET A 253 27.75 4.74 -0.53
C MET A 253 26.62 3.74 -0.28
N TYR A 254 26.87 2.48 -0.64
CA TYR A 254 25.96 1.37 -0.37
C TYR A 254 26.65 0.29 0.46
N ALA A 255 25.88 -0.38 1.31
CA ALA A 255 26.38 -1.50 2.10
C ALA A 255 26.62 -2.73 1.22
N ASP A 256 27.82 -3.29 1.31
CA ASP A 256 28.15 -4.64 0.84
C ASP A 256 27.83 -5.62 1.99
N LEU A 257 26.80 -6.44 1.80
CA LEU A 257 26.25 -7.31 2.84
C LEU A 257 26.84 -8.72 2.79
N ASN A 258 27.28 -9.16 1.61
CA ASN A 258 27.92 -10.46 1.43
C ASN A 258 29.47 -10.39 1.50
N MET A 259 30.03 -9.19 1.60
CA MET A 259 31.46 -8.89 1.69
C MET A 259 32.27 -9.36 0.48
N ASP A 260 31.67 -9.39 -0.71
CA ASP A 260 32.34 -9.80 -1.95
C ASP A 260 33.06 -8.63 -2.67
N GLY A 261 32.90 -7.41 -2.16
CA GLY A 261 33.51 -6.19 -2.71
C GLY A 261 32.79 -5.63 -3.95
N THR A 262 31.57 -6.10 -4.25
CA THR A 262 30.77 -5.71 -5.42
C THR A 262 29.31 -5.44 -5.03
N ILE A 263 28.87 -4.19 -5.17
CA ILE A 263 27.47 -3.84 -4.88
C ILE A 263 26.52 -4.39 -5.96
N ASN A 264 25.74 -5.41 -5.60
CA ASN A 264 24.82 -6.07 -6.52
C ASN A 264 23.50 -6.49 -5.86
N THR A 265 22.68 -7.29 -6.54
CA THR A 265 21.35 -7.70 -6.06
C THR A 265 21.40 -8.61 -4.83
N GLN A 266 22.55 -9.24 -4.55
CA GLN A 266 22.76 -10.03 -3.33
C GLN A 266 22.84 -9.15 -2.07
N ASP A 267 23.07 -7.84 -2.23
CA ASP A 267 23.11 -6.86 -1.13
C ASP A 267 21.74 -6.20 -0.85
N TYR A 268 20.68 -6.66 -1.51
CA TYR A 268 19.38 -6.04 -1.36
C TYR A 268 18.69 -6.43 -0.06
N ILE A 269 18.15 -5.42 0.62
CA ILE A 269 17.32 -5.56 1.81
C ILE A 269 15.89 -5.14 1.52
N CYS A 270 14.93 -5.75 2.23
CA CYS A 270 13.58 -5.23 2.32
C CYS A 270 13.60 -4.03 3.27
N TYR A 271 13.27 -2.84 2.77
CA TYR A 271 13.21 -1.63 3.59
C TYR A 271 11.79 -1.12 3.81
N GLY A 272 10.77 -1.84 3.32
CA GLY A 272 9.36 -1.54 3.56
C GLY A 272 8.42 -2.21 2.56
N SER A 273 7.14 -1.90 2.65
CA SER A 273 6.10 -2.31 1.68
C SER A 273 5.60 -1.08 0.93
N THR A 274 5.10 -1.26 -0.30
CA THR A 274 4.34 -0.20 -0.98
C THR A 274 3.02 0.15 -0.28
N GLU A 275 2.58 -0.71 0.63
CA GLU A 275 1.44 -0.47 1.50
C GLU A 275 1.90 0.27 2.77
N PRO A 276 1.29 1.43 3.08
CA PRO A 276 1.46 2.09 4.38
C PRO A 276 1.11 1.20 5.55
N LYS A 277 2.02 1.13 6.52
CA LYS A 277 1.74 0.47 7.79
C LYS A 277 0.71 1.23 8.60
N PHE A 278 0.61 2.55 8.44
CA PHE A 278 -0.34 3.36 9.17
C PHE A 278 -1.04 4.39 8.27
N PHE A 279 -2.37 4.38 8.29
CA PHE A 279 -3.24 5.40 7.72
C PHE A 279 -3.89 6.20 8.84
N TYR A 280 -4.14 7.48 8.58
CA TYR A 280 -4.81 8.36 9.53
C TYR A 280 -5.62 9.44 8.83
N GLY A 281 -6.65 9.93 9.51
CA GLY A 281 -7.53 10.95 8.98
C GLY A 281 -8.09 11.85 10.05
N ILE A 282 -8.45 13.06 9.64
CA ILE A 282 -9.09 14.07 10.47
C ILE A 282 -10.26 14.69 9.71
N SER A 283 -11.38 14.85 10.41
CA SER A 283 -12.55 15.58 9.94
C SER A 283 -12.88 16.66 10.94
N ILE A 284 -12.98 17.91 10.49
CA ILE A 284 -13.39 19.06 11.29
C ILE A 284 -14.64 19.63 10.66
N ASN A 285 -15.71 19.72 11.43
CA ASN A 285 -16.98 20.30 10.98
C ASN A 285 -17.34 21.44 11.94
N MET A 286 -17.47 22.64 11.39
CA MET A 286 -17.81 23.85 12.14
C MET A 286 -19.11 24.44 11.62
N LYS A 287 -19.99 24.90 12.52
CA LYS A 287 -21.20 25.63 12.15
C LYS A 287 -21.43 26.85 13.03
N TYR A 288 -21.73 27.98 12.40
CA TYR A 288 -22.02 29.24 13.09
C TYR A 288 -22.95 30.15 12.28
N LYS A 289 -24.14 30.44 12.81
CA LYS A 289 -25.10 31.41 12.22
C LYS A 289 -25.32 31.25 10.70
N GLY A 290 -25.48 30.02 10.23
CA GLY A 290 -25.68 29.69 8.81
C GLY A 290 -24.38 29.41 8.04
N PHE A 291 -23.21 29.83 8.54
CA PHE A 291 -21.92 29.40 7.98
C PHE A 291 -21.59 27.97 8.41
N GLY A 292 -21.11 27.17 7.47
CA GLY A 292 -20.53 25.85 7.69
C GLY A 292 -19.12 25.78 7.12
N LEU A 293 -18.18 25.17 7.85
CA LEU A 293 -16.85 24.86 7.35
C LEU A 293 -16.53 23.40 7.63
N ASP A 294 -16.35 22.63 6.56
CA ASP A 294 -16.06 21.21 6.59
C ASP A 294 -14.66 20.98 6.01
N ILE A 295 -13.77 20.36 6.78
CA ILE A 295 -12.39 20.05 6.40
C ILE A 295 -12.15 18.57 6.63
N TYR A 296 -11.71 17.86 5.59
CA TYR A 296 -11.28 16.47 5.65
C TYR A 296 -9.84 16.36 5.18
N GLY A 297 -9.02 15.76 6.03
CA GLY A 297 -7.65 15.41 5.73
C GLY A 297 -7.40 13.92 5.94
N GLN A 298 -6.50 13.36 5.12
CA GLN A 298 -6.04 11.98 5.25
C GLN A 298 -4.54 11.90 4.98
N GLY A 299 -3.86 10.97 5.63
CA GLY A 299 -2.45 10.71 5.45
C GLY A 299 -2.12 9.25 5.62
N ALA A 300 -0.90 8.92 5.25
CA ALA A 300 -0.31 7.61 5.50
C ALA A 300 1.19 7.77 5.75
N CYS A 301 1.79 6.82 6.48
CA CYS A 301 3.21 6.82 6.76
C CYS A 301 3.78 5.41 6.87
N ASP A 302 5.12 5.34 6.87
CA ASP A 302 5.89 4.10 6.97
C ASP A 302 5.56 3.13 5.81
N TYR A 303 5.75 3.63 4.59
CA TYR A 303 5.75 2.84 3.37
C TYR A 303 7.00 3.09 2.55
N ALA A 304 7.23 2.20 1.60
CA ALA A 304 8.30 2.25 0.63
C ALA A 304 7.75 2.51 -0.78
N SER A 305 8.55 3.12 -1.65
CA SER A 305 8.19 3.33 -3.04
C SER A 305 8.88 2.32 -3.94
N GLY A 306 8.10 1.56 -4.73
CA GLY A 306 8.63 0.57 -5.66
C GLY A 306 9.35 1.16 -6.88
N THR A 307 9.03 2.40 -7.29
CA THR A 307 9.60 3.00 -8.51
C THR A 307 9.61 4.54 -8.55
N GLY A 308 9.12 5.27 -7.54
CA GLY A 308 9.13 6.75 -7.54
C GLY A 308 8.51 7.41 -8.80
N GLY A 309 7.62 6.69 -9.49
CA GLY A 309 7.02 7.14 -10.74
C GLY A 309 6.60 6.00 -11.66
N ASP A 310 5.67 5.16 -11.22
CA ASP A 310 4.51 4.68 -12.00
C ASP A 310 3.70 3.70 -11.13
N ALA A 311 2.37 3.88 -11.05
CA ALA A 311 1.45 2.91 -10.46
C ALA A 311 1.07 1.78 -11.43
N GLY A 312 1.42 1.91 -12.71
CA GLY A 312 1.13 0.91 -13.75
C GLY A 312 2.07 -0.30 -13.77
N VAL A 313 3.13 -0.31 -12.97
CA VAL A 313 4.13 -1.38 -12.98
C VAL A 313 3.67 -2.62 -12.21
N PHE A 314 2.85 -2.49 -11.15
CA PHE A 314 2.54 -3.63 -10.27
C PHE A 314 1.18 -4.30 -10.53
N THR A 315 0.37 -3.80 -11.48
CA THR A 315 -1.00 -4.29 -11.71
C THR A 315 -1.16 -5.27 -12.89
N THR A 316 -0.09 -5.65 -13.57
CA THR A 316 -0.16 -6.65 -14.65
C THR A 316 0.73 -7.84 -14.30
N GLY A 317 0.12 -9.03 -14.32
CA GLY A 317 0.64 -10.28 -13.75
C GLY A 317 2.10 -10.63 -14.02
N ALA A 318 2.60 -11.54 -13.19
CA ALA A 318 3.91 -12.17 -13.26
C ALA A 318 4.43 -12.34 -14.70
N GLY A 319 5.43 -11.54 -15.06
CA GLY A 319 6.21 -11.66 -16.29
C GLY A 319 5.88 -10.64 -17.39
N ALA A 320 6.46 -9.44 -17.31
CA ALA A 320 7.04 -8.70 -18.44
C ALA A 320 7.41 -7.26 -18.02
N TYR A 321 8.71 -6.92 -17.99
CA TYR A 321 9.16 -5.54 -18.11
C TYR A 321 10.07 -5.41 -19.32
N GLY A 322 9.52 -4.83 -20.38
CA GLY A 322 10.29 -4.33 -21.51
C GLY A 322 10.88 -2.96 -21.17
N TYR A 323 12.19 -2.86 -21.35
CA TYR A 323 12.97 -1.63 -21.51
C TYR A 323 12.14 -0.49 -22.12
N SER A 324 11.81 0.58 -21.37
CA SER A 324 11.60 1.94 -21.93
C SER A 324 11.23 3.05 -20.93
N ASN A 325 10.59 2.80 -19.78
CA ASN A 325 10.10 3.91 -18.92
C ASN A 325 10.45 3.72 -17.44
N VAL A 326 11.68 4.04 -17.06
CA VAL A 326 12.15 4.04 -15.67
C VAL A 326 12.09 5.48 -15.13
N SER A 327 10.88 5.97 -14.91
CA SER A 327 10.53 7.36 -14.54
C SER A 327 10.75 7.68 -13.06
N ASN A 328 11.97 7.50 -12.53
CA ASN A 328 12.28 7.96 -11.17
C ASN A 328 12.80 9.40 -11.19
N PHE A 329 11.99 10.34 -10.71
CA PHE A 329 12.33 11.78 -10.67
C PHE A 329 13.60 12.06 -9.87
N VAL A 330 13.80 11.34 -8.75
CA VAL A 330 14.96 11.56 -7.89
C VAL A 330 16.26 11.15 -8.59
N LEU A 331 16.30 10.03 -9.31
CA LEU A 331 17.49 9.62 -10.04
C LEU A 331 17.73 10.41 -11.34
N TRP A 332 16.67 10.68 -12.10
CA TRP A 332 16.79 11.24 -13.46
C TRP A 332 16.65 12.77 -13.52
N ALA A 333 15.70 13.35 -12.80
CA ALA A 333 15.43 14.79 -12.82
C ALA A 333 16.20 15.56 -11.73
N ASP A 334 16.36 14.96 -10.55
CA ASP A 334 17.04 15.60 -9.44
C ASP A 334 18.52 15.23 -9.34
N ASN A 335 18.90 13.95 -9.44
CA ASN A 335 20.30 13.54 -9.23
C ASN A 335 21.12 13.43 -10.52
N ASN A 336 20.49 13.44 -11.70
CA ASN A 336 21.14 13.27 -13.01
C ASN A 336 22.10 12.07 -13.07
N VAL A 337 21.65 10.90 -12.60
CA VAL A 337 22.49 9.70 -12.55
C VAL A 337 22.03 8.68 -13.58
N GLY A 338 22.80 8.58 -14.65
CA GLY A 338 22.53 7.74 -15.81
C GLY A 338 23.21 8.37 -17.02
N ASN A 339 23.89 7.58 -17.83
CA ASN A 339 24.72 8.02 -18.97
C ASN A 339 23.91 8.63 -20.15
N SER A 340 22.79 9.27 -19.86
CA SER A 340 21.79 9.85 -20.75
C SER A 340 22.00 11.37 -20.84
N LYS A 341 23.09 11.73 -21.51
CA LYS A 341 23.45 12.96 -22.26
C LYS A 341 22.87 14.35 -21.96
N TYR A 342 21.69 14.58 -21.41
CA TYR A 342 21.17 15.92 -21.12
C TYR A 342 20.08 15.84 -20.06
N LEU A 343 20.29 16.39 -18.86
CA LEU A 343 19.24 17.09 -18.08
C LEU A 343 19.94 17.90 -16.96
N ILE A 344 19.48 19.13 -16.72
CA ILE A 344 19.98 20.01 -15.66
C ILE A 344 19.20 19.66 -14.38
N PRO A 345 19.84 19.45 -13.22
CA PRO A 345 19.10 19.18 -11.99
C PRO A 345 18.10 20.29 -11.70
N SER A 346 16.98 19.95 -11.08
CA SER A 346 16.01 20.95 -10.66
C SER A 346 16.69 22.02 -9.77
N LYS A 347 16.17 23.25 -9.79
CA LYS A 347 16.73 24.36 -8.99
C LYS A 347 16.80 24.00 -7.50
N ASP A 348 15.83 23.24 -7.01
CA ASP A 348 15.76 22.85 -5.61
C ASP A 348 16.72 21.69 -5.32
N ALA A 349 16.79 20.67 -6.19
CA ALA A 349 17.79 19.61 -6.04
C ALA A 349 19.22 20.16 -6.07
N TYR A 350 19.54 21.07 -7.00
CA TYR A 350 20.87 21.68 -7.11
C TYR A 350 21.33 22.34 -5.79
N LYS A 351 20.43 23.00 -5.06
CA LYS A 351 20.75 23.60 -3.76
C LYS A 351 21.00 22.58 -2.66
N GLU A 352 20.40 21.39 -2.78
CA GLU A 352 20.50 20.30 -1.82
C GLU A 352 21.66 19.33 -2.13
N MET A 353 22.28 19.46 -3.30
CA MET A 353 23.42 18.63 -3.69
C MET A 353 24.68 18.94 -2.89
N TRP A 354 25.43 17.89 -2.62
CA TRP A 354 26.78 18.00 -2.08
C TRP A 354 27.69 18.72 -3.07
N SER A 355 28.46 19.68 -2.55
CA SER A 355 29.57 20.34 -3.22
C SER A 355 30.56 20.84 -2.18
N GLU A 356 31.73 21.30 -2.60
CA GLU A 356 32.69 21.93 -1.67
C GLU A 356 32.10 23.17 -0.98
N SER A 357 31.24 23.93 -1.69
CA SER A 357 30.47 25.05 -1.13
C SER A 357 29.25 24.63 -0.29
N ASN A 358 28.80 23.37 -0.41
CA ASN A 358 27.68 22.80 0.33
C ASN A 358 28.02 21.39 0.85
N PRO A 359 28.94 21.26 1.81
CA PRO A 359 29.40 19.96 2.30
C PRO A 359 28.31 19.19 3.07
N ASN A 360 27.24 19.89 3.47
CA ASN A 360 26.08 19.33 4.17
C ASN A 360 24.92 18.95 3.25
N GLY A 361 25.11 18.98 1.92
CA GLY A 361 24.11 18.55 0.96
C GLY A 361 23.51 17.17 1.31
N THR A 362 22.20 17.05 1.13
CA THR A 362 21.41 15.84 1.36
C THR A 362 21.32 14.97 0.10
N ARG A 363 21.78 15.48 -1.06
CA ARG A 363 21.79 14.78 -2.33
C ARG A 363 23.22 14.56 -2.86
N PRO A 364 23.46 13.48 -3.63
CA PRO A 364 24.74 13.27 -4.29
C PRO A 364 25.12 14.47 -5.16
N ARG A 365 26.41 14.65 -5.40
CA ARG A 365 26.90 15.73 -6.27
C ARG A 365 26.42 15.58 -7.71
N ILE A 366 26.51 16.67 -8.45
CA ILE A 366 26.35 16.67 -9.91
C ILE A 366 27.35 15.71 -10.55
N GLY A 367 26.84 14.83 -11.42
CA GLY A 367 27.66 13.85 -12.13
C GLY A 367 28.19 12.72 -11.24
N ALA A 368 27.59 12.49 -10.06
CA ALA A 368 27.85 11.29 -9.28
C ALA A 368 27.59 10.04 -10.15
N LYS A 369 28.54 9.12 -10.19
CA LYS A 369 28.39 7.82 -10.86
C LYS A 369 27.83 6.81 -9.87
N ASN A 370 27.18 5.77 -10.40
CA ASN A 370 26.69 4.61 -9.63
C ASN A 370 25.74 4.97 -8.48
N ALA A 371 24.91 6.01 -8.63
CA ALA A 371 23.79 6.22 -7.73
C ALA A 371 22.61 5.38 -8.18
N TYR A 372 22.05 4.64 -7.23
CA TYR A 372 20.91 3.75 -7.38
C TYR A 372 19.81 4.13 -6.41
N LEU A 373 18.61 3.60 -6.64
CA LEU A 373 17.55 3.64 -5.65
C LEU A 373 17.94 2.84 -4.41
N SER A 374 17.62 3.40 -3.25
CA SER A 374 17.96 2.85 -1.94
C SER A 374 16.90 3.20 -0.91
N ASP A 375 17.05 2.66 0.29
CA ASP A 375 16.25 3.06 1.45
C ASP A 375 16.25 4.59 1.70
N ARG A 376 17.34 5.29 1.39
CA ARG A 376 17.41 6.77 1.49
C ARG A 376 16.39 7.49 0.61
N THR A 377 16.12 6.98 -0.60
CA THR A 377 15.21 7.61 -1.56
C THR A 377 13.81 7.00 -1.54
N ASN A 378 13.68 5.74 -1.11
CA ASN A 378 12.48 4.95 -1.31
C ASN A 378 11.88 4.37 -0.02
N ALA A 379 12.47 4.54 1.17
CA ALA A 379 11.90 4.06 2.43
C ALA A 379 11.29 5.19 3.27
N ASN A 380 10.45 4.81 4.24
CA ASN A 380 9.85 5.71 5.24
C ASN A 380 9.07 6.89 4.64
N TRP A 381 8.41 6.67 3.50
CA TRP A 381 7.57 7.69 2.89
C TRP A 381 6.36 8.00 3.78
N SER A 382 5.95 9.25 3.75
CA SER A 382 4.79 9.76 4.46
C SER A 382 4.16 10.91 3.69
N TYR A 383 2.84 11.02 3.83
CA TYR A 383 2.08 12.12 3.26
C TYR A 383 0.87 12.47 4.13
N PHE A 384 0.39 13.70 3.97
CA PHE A 384 -0.88 14.17 4.48
C PHE A 384 -1.52 15.12 3.46
N LEU A 385 -2.76 14.85 3.07
CA LEU A 385 -3.52 15.63 2.11
C LEU A 385 -4.74 16.22 2.79
N ILE A 386 -5.03 17.49 2.52
CA ILE A 386 -6.35 18.05 2.77
C ILE A 386 -7.19 17.78 1.53
N LYS A 387 -8.03 16.75 1.63
CA LYS A 387 -8.86 16.25 0.53
C LYS A 387 -9.97 17.21 0.18
N ASN A 388 -10.60 17.83 1.18
CA ASN A 388 -11.59 18.87 0.96
C ASN A 388 -11.46 20.01 1.99
N ILE A 389 -11.80 21.21 1.54
CA ILE A 389 -12.05 22.39 2.37
C ILE A 389 -13.31 23.02 1.79
N GLN A 390 -14.43 22.82 2.47
CA GLN A 390 -15.72 23.33 2.01
C GLN A 390 -16.22 24.42 2.96
N LEU A 391 -16.37 25.63 2.43
CA LEU A 391 -17.08 26.72 3.09
C LEU A 391 -18.48 26.81 2.49
N SER A 392 -19.50 26.82 3.34
CA SER A 392 -20.90 26.93 2.94
C SER A 392 -21.65 27.97 3.75
N TYR A 393 -22.70 28.52 3.15
CA TYR A 393 -23.66 29.39 3.81
C TYR A 393 -25.08 28.92 3.51
N GLU A 394 -25.83 28.60 4.55
CA GLU A 394 -27.22 28.18 4.49
C GLU A 394 -28.15 29.34 4.89
N PHE A 395 -29.13 29.62 4.03
CA PHE A 395 -30.17 30.61 4.27
C PHE A 395 -31.53 30.13 3.74
N LYS A 396 -32.60 30.78 4.18
CA LYS A 396 -33.97 30.48 3.79
C LYS A 396 -34.59 31.68 3.10
N THR A 397 -35.48 31.45 2.14
CA THR A 397 -36.26 32.51 1.48
C THR A 397 -37.75 32.17 1.53
N ARG A 398 -38.62 33.10 1.12
CA ARG A 398 -40.07 32.91 1.17
C ARG A 398 -40.58 31.70 0.35
N HIS A 399 -39.85 31.33 -0.71
CA HIS A 399 -40.25 30.27 -1.66
C HIS A 399 -39.34 29.04 -1.64
N ILE A 400 -38.31 29.03 -0.78
CA ILE A 400 -37.30 27.96 -0.74
C ILE A 400 -37.05 27.58 0.73
N GLN A 401 -37.33 26.32 1.08
CA GLN A 401 -37.22 25.78 2.44
C GLN A 401 -35.78 25.81 2.98
N SER A 402 -34.79 25.58 2.11
CA SER A 402 -33.36 25.72 2.42
C SER A 402 -32.57 25.95 1.13
N MET A 403 -31.67 26.94 1.15
CA MET A 403 -30.69 27.18 0.11
C MET A 403 -29.30 27.20 0.74
N GLN A 404 -28.40 26.39 0.18
CA GLN A 404 -26.99 26.34 0.56
C GLN A 404 -26.15 26.75 -0.64
N VAL A 405 -25.31 27.76 -0.46
CA VAL A 405 -24.26 28.10 -1.42
C VAL A 405 -22.93 27.65 -0.82
N TYR A 406 -22.08 27.01 -1.60
CA TYR A 406 -20.79 26.53 -1.12
C TYR A 406 -19.67 26.69 -2.14
N VAL A 407 -18.46 26.84 -1.60
CA VAL A 407 -17.19 26.70 -2.33
C VAL A 407 -16.42 25.55 -1.70
N ASN A 408 -15.93 24.63 -2.53
CA ASN A 408 -15.14 23.48 -2.09
C ASN A 408 -13.82 23.46 -2.84
N ALA A 409 -12.71 23.48 -2.10
CA ALA A 409 -11.38 23.27 -2.64
C ALA A 409 -10.93 21.83 -2.34
N GLN A 410 -10.70 21.05 -3.39
CA GLN A 410 -10.26 19.66 -3.29
C GLN A 410 -8.78 19.54 -3.63
N ASN A 411 -8.08 18.67 -2.90
CA ASN A 411 -6.67 18.34 -3.13
C ASN A 411 -5.73 19.56 -3.13
N TYR A 412 -6.11 20.64 -2.46
CA TYR A 412 -5.45 21.94 -2.63
C TYR A 412 -4.14 22.07 -1.83
N ILE A 413 -4.08 21.40 -0.69
CA ILE A 413 -2.96 21.41 0.25
C ILE A 413 -2.51 19.96 0.47
N SER A 414 -1.22 19.72 0.29
CA SER A 414 -0.57 18.42 0.42
C SER A 414 0.80 18.58 1.06
N PHE A 415 1.15 17.64 1.92
CA PHE A 415 2.45 17.50 2.54
C PHE A 415 2.96 16.09 2.23
N ALA A 416 4.21 15.98 1.81
CA ALA A 416 4.88 14.71 1.57
C ALA A 416 6.37 14.88 1.88
N ASN A 417 7.01 13.83 2.39
CA ASN A 417 8.45 13.82 2.64
C ASN A 417 9.28 13.31 1.45
N HIS A 418 8.63 13.08 0.32
CA HIS A 418 9.22 12.59 -0.91
C HIS A 418 8.88 13.54 -2.07
N SER A 419 9.61 13.40 -3.17
CA SER A 419 9.43 14.22 -4.37
C SER A 419 8.52 13.54 -5.40
N GLY A 420 7.82 14.34 -6.20
CA GLY A 420 6.92 13.90 -7.26
C GLY A 420 5.74 14.85 -7.44
N TYR A 421 4.99 14.70 -8.52
CA TYR A 421 3.75 15.48 -8.71
C TYR A 421 2.58 14.93 -7.91
N ASN A 422 2.57 13.62 -7.65
CA ASN A 422 1.58 12.98 -6.80
C ASN A 422 2.15 12.74 -5.40
N PRO A 423 1.60 13.38 -4.35
CA PRO A 423 2.10 13.26 -2.99
C PRO A 423 1.82 11.91 -2.30
N ILE A 424 1.05 11.00 -2.93
CA ILE A 424 0.77 9.66 -2.37
C ILE A 424 1.86 8.67 -2.78
N ASN A 425 2.30 8.71 -4.04
CA ASN A 425 3.15 7.67 -4.62
C ASN A 425 4.35 8.23 -5.40
N GLY A 426 4.57 9.54 -5.38
CA GLY A 426 5.67 10.20 -6.07
C GLY A 426 5.54 10.20 -7.60
N ASP A 427 4.37 9.88 -8.16
CA ASP A 427 4.15 9.89 -9.62
C ASP A 427 4.52 11.24 -10.26
N VAL A 428 5.21 11.16 -11.40
CA VAL A 428 5.75 12.29 -12.16
C VAL A 428 5.23 12.35 -13.59
N SER A 429 4.36 11.43 -13.96
CA SER A 429 3.69 11.42 -15.26
C SER A 429 2.47 12.35 -15.29
N HIS A 430 1.69 12.36 -14.20
CA HIS A 430 0.44 13.12 -14.12
C HIS A 430 0.42 14.06 -12.91
N PRO A 431 0.18 15.37 -13.11
CA PRO A 431 0.08 16.29 -12.00
C PRO A 431 -1.16 16.05 -11.14
N TRP A 432 -1.01 16.23 -9.83
CA TRP A 432 -2.13 16.13 -8.89
C TRP A 432 -3.09 17.32 -9.08
N ALA A 433 -4.27 17.05 -9.66
CA ALA A 433 -5.23 18.09 -10.01
C ALA A 433 -5.86 18.74 -8.76
N LYS A 434 -5.82 20.07 -8.72
CA LYS A 434 -6.51 20.89 -7.73
C LYS A 434 -7.83 21.37 -8.32
N ILE A 435 -8.93 21.15 -7.61
CA ILE A 435 -10.28 21.46 -8.10
C ILE A 435 -10.93 22.46 -7.14
N ILE A 436 -11.51 23.52 -7.68
CA ILE A 436 -12.37 24.44 -6.95
C ILE A 436 -13.77 24.32 -7.54
N THR A 437 -14.73 23.90 -6.72
CA THR A 437 -16.13 23.75 -7.12
C THR A 437 -16.97 24.81 -6.41
N LEU A 438 -17.74 25.55 -7.19
CA LEU A 438 -18.80 26.43 -6.70
C LEU A 438 -20.14 25.73 -6.93
N GLY A 439 -20.96 25.61 -5.89
CA GLY A 439 -22.22 24.87 -5.97
C GLY A 439 -23.34 25.52 -5.18
N ILE A 440 -24.56 25.22 -5.60
CA ILE A 440 -25.80 25.65 -4.96
C ILE A 440 -26.66 24.40 -4.77
N ASN A 441 -27.17 24.19 -3.55
CA ASN A 441 -28.15 23.17 -3.24
C ASN A 441 -29.43 23.86 -2.74
N ALA A 442 -30.56 23.59 -3.38
CA ALA A 442 -31.84 24.20 -3.06
C ALA A 442 -32.90 23.14 -2.82
N LYS A 443 -33.62 23.27 -1.71
CA LYS A 443 -34.78 22.45 -1.36
C LYS A 443 -36.02 23.34 -1.38
N PHE A 444 -36.94 23.05 -2.31
CA PHE A 444 -38.19 23.77 -2.52
C PHE A 444 -39.27 23.31 -1.54
#